data_AF-A0A267EGH4-F1
#
_entry.id   AF-A0A267EGH4-F1
#
_cell.length_a   1.000
_cell.length_b   1.000
_cell.length_c   1.000
_cell.angle_alpha   90.00
_cell.angle_beta   90.00
_cell.angle_gamma   90.00
#
_symmetry.space_group_name_H-M   'P 1'
#
loop_
_entity.id
_entity.type
_entity.pdbx_description
1 polymer ?
#
loop_
_entity_poly.entity_id
_entity_poly.type
_entity_poly.pdbx_seq_one_letter_code
_entity_poly.pdbx_strand_id
1 'polypeptide(L)'
;MNTVVAMHLFSALELLSGLIFFPLLFYICVSFLRRYKDTPIWKSRTLSDIDCYDISIKIVTAVYSLMTFAAGLISVLCLRNNDLVRDRFWLVSFWVCFGFGYYAYDSVMKPYCFGLDSNERGGLRVLRSYSKNQPMMLTHHLLIMLVYYPTLLWFRNGKCDFLVGCFFLVELTVPFIQIRHIMYRLGMTSLPLYLWNGVVMVITFFLSRIVVLFYIYYAYAQYRGVPVIRVFGLLPLRCNIGMLALISMQLYWFGLMLKKFAKYVYSNGKQE
;
A
#
# COMPACT_ATOMS: atom_id res chain seq x y z
N MET A 1 -9.96 35.85 4.69
CA MET A 1 -8.65 35.48 5.29
C MET A 1 -8.75 34.33 6.30
N ASN A 2 -9.80 34.27 7.13
CA ASN A 2 -9.92 33.25 8.20
C ASN A 2 -10.18 31.81 7.73
N THR A 3 -10.83 31.60 6.59
CA THR A 3 -11.18 30.26 6.06
C THR A 3 -10.00 29.50 5.45
N VAL A 4 -9.09 30.21 4.77
CA VAL A 4 -7.90 29.61 4.14
C VAL A 4 -6.88 29.18 5.20
N VAL A 5 -6.66 30.02 6.22
CA VAL A 5 -5.78 29.70 7.35
C VAL A 5 -6.31 28.49 8.14
N ALA A 6 -7.61 28.43 8.41
CA ALA A 6 -8.22 27.29 9.08
C ALA A 6 -8.08 25.98 8.26
N MET A 7 -8.22 26.05 6.93
CA MET A 7 -8.05 24.88 6.05
C MET A 7 -6.61 24.36 6.02
N HIS A 8 -5.62 25.25 5.99
CA HIS A 8 -4.21 24.88 6.09
C HIS A 8 -3.84 24.31 7.46
N LEU A 9 -4.39 24.89 8.54
CA LEU A 9 -4.19 24.39 9.90
C LEU A 9 -4.78 22.98 10.07
N PHE A 10 -5.98 22.74 9.55
CA PHE A 10 -6.62 21.42 9.58
C PHE A 10 -5.78 20.37 8.84
N SER A 11 -5.31 20.70 7.63
CA SER A 11 -4.45 19.81 6.84
C SER A 11 -3.12 19.51 7.55
N ALA A 12 -2.56 20.49 8.27
CA ALA A 12 -1.34 20.30 9.06
C ALA A 12 -1.56 19.35 10.25
N LEU A 13 -2.69 19.47 10.96
CA LEU A 13 -3.05 18.57 12.05
C LEU A 13 -3.27 17.13 11.57
N GLU A 14 -3.93 16.95 10.44
CA GLU A 14 -4.12 15.63 9.81
C GLU A 14 -2.77 14.98 9.47
N LEU A 15 -1.86 15.75 8.85
CA LEU A 15 -0.50 15.30 8.53
C LEU A 15 0.29 14.94 9.81
N LEU A 16 0.28 15.81 10.82
CA LEU A 16 0.94 15.56 12.10
C LEU A 16 0.40 14.30 12.78
N SER A 17 -0.91 14.09 12.73
CA SER A 17 -1.53 12.89 13.30
C SER A 17 -1.02 11.61 12.63
N GLY A 18 -0.83 11.61 11.30
CA GLY A 18 -0.21 10.50 10.57
C GLY A 18 1.26 10.32 10.96
N LEU A 19 2.04 11.40 10.99
CA LEU A 19 3.46 11.38 11.36
C LEU A 19 3.72 10.88 12.78
N ILE A 20 2.75 11.01 13.69
CA ILE A 20 2.83 10.48 15.05
C ILE A 20 2.29 9.05 15.11
N PHE A 21 1.16 8.78 14.47
CA PHE A 21 0.43 7.51 14.58
C PHE A 21 1.27 6.31 14.11
N PHE A 22 1.90 6.37 12.94
CA PHE A 22 2.61 5.20 12.40
C PHE A 22 3.91 4.86 13.15
N PRO A 23 4.78 5.82 13.52
CA PRO A 23 5.92 5.53 14.39
C PRO A 23 5.51 5.04 15.78
N LEU A 24 4.44 5.59 16.36
CA LEU A 24 3.93 5.14 17.65
C LEU A 24 3.39 3.70 17.58
N LEU A 25 2.58 3.40 16.57
CA LEU A 25 2.07 2.05 16.33
C LEU A 25 3.23 1.05 16.16
N PHE A 26 4.25 1.43 15.41
CA PHE A 26 5.45 0.64 15.26
C PHE A 26 6.16 0.37 16.60
N TYR A 27 6.38 1.41 17.40
CA TYR A 27 7.01 1.28 18.71
C TYR A 27 6.21 0.34 19.64
N ILE A 28 4.89 0.48 19.65
CA ILE A 28 3.99 -0.39 20.41
C ILE A 28 4.13 -1.85 19.93
N CYS A 29 4.12 -2.09 18.62
CA CYS A 29 4.28 -3.42 18.04
C CYS A 29 5.62 -4.06 18.43
N VAL A 30 6.73 -3.31 18.31
CA VAL A 30 8.06 -3.82 18.69
C VAL A 30 8.11 -4.13 20.19
N SER A 31 7.59 -3.23 21.02
CA SER A 31 7.57 -3.41 22.47
C SER A 31 6.73 -4.61 22.88
N PHE A 32 5.59 -4.83 22.22
CA PHE A 32 4.74 -5.99 22.42
C PHE A 32 5.46 -7.29 22.01
N LEU A 33 6.00 -7.36 20.79
CA LEU A 33 6.66 -8.57 20.28
C LEU A 33 7.91 -8.95 21.10
N ARG A 34 8.66 -7.96 21.60
CA ARG A 34 9.80 -8.21 22.50
C ARG A 34 9.42 -8.91 23.80
N ARG A 35 8.19 -8.75 24.31
CA ARG A 35 7.72 -9.49 25.50
C ARG A 35 7.59 -10.99 25.24
N TYR A 36 7.49 -11.38 23.98
CA TYR A 36 7.35 -12.76 23.52
C TYR A 36 8.63 -13.28 22.85
N LYS A 37 9.77 -12.61 23.08
CA LYS A 37 11.04 -12.98 22.43
C LYS A 37 11.46 -14.40 22.78
N ASP A 38 11.36 -14.75 24.06
CA ASP A 38 11.80 -16.05 24.59
C ASP A 38 10.70 -17.13 24.53
N THR A 39 9.48 -16.77 24.10
CA THR A 39 8.42 -17.76 23.91
C THR A 39 8.57 -18.47 22.56
N PRO A 40 8.55 -19.81 22.52
CA PRO A 40 8.60 -20.54 21.26
C PRO A 40 7.31 -20.34 20.45
N ILE A 41 7.43 -19.93 19.18
CA ILE A 41 6.28 -19.64 18.31
C ILE A 41 5.96 -20.81 17.39
N TRP A 42 6.93 -21.23 16.58
CA TRP A 42 6.76 -22.29 15.59
C TRP A 42 8.01 -23.16 15.53
N LYS A 43 7.84 -24.49 15.62
CA LYS A 43 8.97 -25.45 15.67
C LYS A 43 10.05 -25.02 16.68
N SER A 44 9.63 -24.63 17.89
CA SER A 44 10.51 -24.14 18.97
C SER A 44 11.38 -22.91 18.66
N ARG A 45 11.15 -22.22 17.52
CA ARG A 45 11.86 -20.99 17.19
C ARG A 45 11.37 -19.82 18.03
N THR A 46 12.31 -19.05 18.56
CA THR A 46 12.13 -17.78 19.27
C THR A 46 12.31 -16.59 18.32
N LEU A 47 11.83 -15.41 18.72
CA LEU A 47 12.01 -14.19 17.93
C LEU A 47 13.40 -13.59 18.19
N SER A 48 14.09 -13.18 17.12
CA SER A 48 15.22 -12.25 17.27
C SER A 48 14.72 -10.81 17.38
N ASP A 49 15.58 -9.89 17.82
CA ASP A 49 15.25 -8.46 17.76
C ASP A 49 14.89 -8.04 16.33
N ILE A 50 15.67 -8.50 15.35
CA ILE A 50 15.44 -8.19 13.92
C ILE A 50 14.06 -8.70 13.48
N ASP A 51 13.63 -9.87 13.94
CA ASP A 51 12.27 -10.38 13.66
C ASP A 51 11.20 -9.45 14.26
N CYS A 52 11.39 -8.94 15.48
CA CYS A 52 10.46 -7.98 16.07
C CYS A 52 10.34 -6.69 15.23
N TYR A 53 11.45 -6.14 14.74
CA TYR A 53 11.45 -4.97 13.84
C TYR A 53 10.74 -5.28 12.51
N ASP A 54 11.13 -6.37 11.86
CA ASP A 54 10.64 -6.77 10.54
C ASP A 54 9.14 -7.10 10.54
N ILE A 55 8.66 -7.81 11.55
CA ILE A 55 7.23 -8.12 11.73
C ILE A 55 6.44 -6.85 12.06
N SER A 56 6.97 -5.95 12.89
CA SER A 56 6.28 -4.70 13.24
C SER A 56 6.07 -3.79 12.04
N ILE A 57 7.04 -3.66 11.13
CA ILE A 57 6.88 -2.91 9.87
C ILE A 57 5.73 -3.48 9.03
N LYS A 58 5.63 -4.82 8.98
CA LYS A 58 4.58 -5.52 8.23
C LYS A 58 3.20 -5.33 8.86
N ILE A 59 3.10 -5.34 10.18
CA ILE A 59 1.85 -5.05 10.91
C ILE A 59 1.41 -3.61 10.64
N VAL A 60 2.30 -2.63 10.78
CA VAL A 60 1.99 -1.21 10.52
C VAL A 60 1.51 -1.01 9.08
N THR A 61 2.16 -1.66 8.11
CA THR A 61 1.75 -1.64 6.71
C THR A 61 0.37 -2.29 6.51
N ALA A 62 0.10 -3.42 7.15
CA ALA A 62 -1.21 -4.07 7.08
C ALA A 62 -2.32 -3.18 7.66
N VAL A 63 -2.09 -2.53 8.79
CA VAL A 63 -3.04 -1.59 9.40
C VAL A 63 -3.30 -0.39 8.48
N TYR A 64 -2.23 0.25 7.96
CA TYR A 64 -2.36 1.36 7.00
C TYR A 64 -3.22 0.97 5.79
N SER A 65 -2.93 -0.20 5.19
CA SER A 65 -3.62 -0.64 3.98
C SER A 65 -5.09 -0.98 4.22
N LEU A 66 -5.45 -1.58 5.37
CA LEU A 66 -6.85 -1.82 5.74
C LEU A 66 -7.62 -0.52 5.94
N MET A 67 -7.03 0.44 6.65
CA MET A 67 -7.67 1.74 6.85
C MET A 67 -7.80 2.51 5.53
N THR A 68 -6.79 2.44 4.66
CA THR A 68 -6.84 3.06 3.32
C THR A 68 -7.93 2.43 2.48
N PHE A 69 -7.99 1.10 2.43
CA PHE A 69 -9.06 0.39 1.73
C PHE A 69 -10.45 0.80 2.25
N ALA A 70 -10.63 0.86 3.57
CA ALA A 70 -11.90 1.27 4.18
C ALA A 70 -12.27 2.72 3.78
N ALA A 71 -11.32 3.65 3.84
CA ALA A 71 -11.52 5.02 3.41
C ALA A 71 -11.90 5.11 1.93
N GLY A 72 -11.25 4.32 1.08
CA GLY A 72 -11.57 4.18 -0.35
C GLY A 72 -12.98 3.67 -0.59
N LEU A 73 -13.35 2.59 0.09
CA LEU A 73 -14.67 1.97 -0.04
C LEU A 73 -15.79 2.92 0.35
N ILE A 74 -15.65 3.59 1.50
CA ILE A 74 -16.62 4.59 1.97
C ILE A 74 -16.73 5.73 0.94
N SER A 75 -15.59 6.23 0.46
CA SER A 75 -15.55 7.34 -0.49
C SER A 75 -16.22 6.99 -1.82
N VAL A 76 -15.95 5.81 -2.38
CA VAL A 76 -16.56 5.32 -3.62
C VAL A 76 -18.07 5.12 -3.44
N LEU A 77 -18.51 4.52 -2.33
CA LEU A 77 -19.94 4.31 -2.08
C LEU A 77 -20.72 5.61 -1.93
N CYS A 78 -20.13 6.62 -1.29
CA CYS A 78 -20.75 7.95 -1.12
C CYS A 78 -20.76 8.78 -2.41
N LEU A 79 -19.76 8.63 -3.28
CA LEU A 79 -19.56 9.49 -4.46
C LEU A 79 -20.00 8.85 -5.79
N ARG A 80 -20.31 7.54 -5.86
CA ARG A 80 -20.57 6.86 -7.14
C ARG A 80 -21.74 7.41 -7.95
N ASN A 81 -22.72 8.05 -7.31
CA ASN A 81 -23.92 8.59 -7.95
C ASN A 81 -23.87 10.12 -8.12
N ASN A 82 -22.70 10.69 -7.90
CA ASN A 82 -22.45 12.14 -7.82
C ASN A 82 -21.58 12.59 -9.01
N ASP A 83 -21.23 13.88 -9.07
CA ASP A 83 -20.28 14.36 -10.07
C ASP A 83 -18.87 13.81 -9.77
N LEU A 84 -18.45 12.81 -10.55
CA LEU A 84 -17.18 12.10 -10.30
C LEU A 84 -15.93 12.99 -10.39
N VAL A 85 -16.04 14.18 -11.00
CA VAL A 85 -14.93 15.11 -11.20
C VAL A 85 -14.94 16.22 -10.16
N ARG A 86 -16.11 16.76 -9.83
CA ARG A 86 -16.25 17.98 -9.01
C ARG A 86 -16.60 17.69 -7.56
N ASP A 87 -17.30 16.61 -7.29
CA ASP A 87 -17.78 16.36 -5.94
C ASP A 87 -16.65 15.91 -5.03
N ARG A 88 -16.76 16.37 -3.78
CA ARG A 88 -15.74 16.23 -2.75
C ARG A 88 -16.25 15.38 -1.61
N PHE A 89 -15.33 14.65 -0.99
CA PHE A 89 -15.60 13.92 0.23
C PHE A 89 -14.47 14.17 1.23
N TRP A 90 -14.85 14.61 2.44
CA TRP A 90 -13.91 15.05 3.47
C TRP A 90 -12.89 13.95 3.82
N LEU A 91 -13.32 12.68 3.85
CA LEU A 91 -12.48 11.55 4.21
C LEU A 91 -11.33 11.36 3.22
N VAL A 92 -11.52 11.67 1.94
CA VAL A 92 -10.44 11.61 0.94
C VAL A 92 -9.37 12.65 1.27
N SER A 93 -9.79 13.89 1.55
CA SER A 93 -8.85 14.98 1.87
C SER A 93 -8.08 14.67 3.16
N PHE A 94 -8.79 14.22 4.20
CA PHE A 94 -8.19 13.75 5.44
C PHE A 94 -7.17 12.63 5.21
N TRP A 95 -7.55 11.61 4.44
CA TRP A 95 -6.73 10.42 4.22
C TRP A 95 -5.47 10.71 3.41
N VAL A 96 -5.52 11.66 2.49
CA VAL A 96 -4.34 12.11 1.74
C VAL A 96 -3.33 12.79 2.68
N CYS A 97 -3.77 13.62 3.63
CA CYS A 97 -2.87 14.23 4.61
C CYS A 97 -2.33 13.19 5.61
N PHE A 98 -3.22 12.42 6.24
CA PHE A 98 -2.88 11.40 7.22
C PHE A 98 -1.97 10.31 6.64
N GLY A 99 -2.33 9.78 5.46
CA GLY A 99 -1.61 8.69 4.80
C GLY A 99 -0.20 9.06 4.33
N PHE A 100 0.10 10.35 4.11
CA PHE A 100 1.47 10.78 3.83
C PHE A 100 2.41 10.40 4.98
N GLY A 101 1.93 10.48 6.22
CA GLY A 101 2.69 10.11 7.41
C GLY A 101 3.16 8.65 7.39
N TYR A 102 2.34 7.74 6.84
CA TYR A 102 2.72 6.33 6.67
C TYR A 102 3.90 6.20 5.70
N TYR A 103 3.81 6.80 4.52
CA TYR A 103 4.88 6.68 3.53
C TYR A 103 6.18 7.35 3.99
N ALA A 104 6.09 8.45 4.76
CA ALA A 104 7.26 9.06 5.39
C ALA A 104 7.92 8.12 6.40
N TYR A 105 7.12 7.54 7.31
CA TYR A 105 7.57 6.51 8.26
C TYR A 105 8.22 5.31 7.56
N ASP A 106 7.54 4.76 6.57
CA ASP A 106 7.88 3.49 5.95
C ASP A 106 9.10 3.60 5.03
N SER A 107 9.28 4.77 4.38
CA SER A 107 10.48 5.11 3.61
C SER A 107 11.75 5.20 4.46
N VAL A 108 11.63 5.44 5.77
CA VAL A 108 12.76 5.43 6.72
C VAL A 108 12.95 4.04 7.33
N MET A 109 11.87 3.40 7.77
CA MET A 109 11.96 2.15 8.52
C MET A 109 12.35 0.94 7.69
N LYS A 110 11.93 0.85 6.43
CA LYS A 110 12.31 -0.27 5.55
C LYS A 110 13.83 -0.32 5.29
N PRO A 111 14.49 0.77 4.86
CA PRO A 111 15.95 0.79 4.76
C PRO A 111 16.64 0.54 6.10
N TYR A 112 16.13 1.09 7.21
CA TYR A 112 16.70 0.88 8.53
C TYR A 112 16.69 -0.61 8.94
N CYS A 113 15.54 -1.28 8.81
CA CYS A 113 15.41 -2.70 9.12
C CYS A 113 16.23 -3.58 8.17
N PHE A 114 16.32 -3.23 6.89
CA PHE A 114 17.22 -3.88 5.94
C PHE A 114 18.69 -3.78 6.38
N GLY A 115 19.13 -2.60 6.86
CA GLY A 115 20.48 -2.42 7.39
C GLY A 115 20.77 -3.32 8.59
N LEU A 116 19.80 -3.49 9.49
CA LEU A 116 19.92 -4.43 10.62
C LEU A 116 20.02 -5.89 10.17
N ASP A 117 19.17 -6.33 9.22
CA ASP A 117 19.15 -7.71 8.72
C ASP A 117 20.41 -8.06 7.91
N SER A 118 20.99 -7.07 7.22
CA SER A 118 22.24 -7.22 6.44
C SER A 118 23.52 -6.95 7.24
N ASN A 119 23.41 -6.61 8.53
CA ASN A 119 24.53 -6.17 9.38
C ASN A 119 25.34 -5.00 8.78
N GLU A 120 24.67 -4.17 7.96
CA GLU A 120 25.26 -2.99 7.33
C GLU A 120 25.17 -1.79 8.29
N ARG A 121 26.32 -1.16 8.57
CA ARG A 121 26.41 -0.03 9.50
C ARG A 121 26.63 1.29 8.77
N GLY A 122 25.93 2.34 9.20
CA GLY A 122 26.07 3.71 8.69
C GLY A 122 25.06 4.04 7.59
N GLY A 123 24.34 5.16 7.76
CA GLY A 123 23.15 5.49 6.95
C GLY A 123 23.40 5.49 5.45
N LEU A 124 24.50 6.08 4.98
CA LEU A 124 24.81 6.13 3.54
C LEU A 124 25.09 4.75 2.93
N ARG A 125 25.76 3.86 3.67
CA ARG A 125 26.03 2.47 3.22
C ARG A 125 24.75 1.67 3.17
N VAL A 126 23.91 1.78 4.20
CA VAL A 126 22.58 1.14 4.25
C VAL A 126 21.73 1.59 3.07
N LEU A 127 21.63 2.90 2.82
CA LEU A 127 20.85 3.43 1.68
C LEU A 127 21.41 2.94 0.34
N ARG A 128 22.73 2.96 0.14
CA ARG A 128 23.35 2.46 -1.09
C ARG A 128 23.07 0.96 -1.31
N SER A 129 23.17 0.16 -0.25
CA SER A 129 22.89 -1.28 -0.30
C SER A 129 21.41 -1.55 -0.55
N TYR A 130 20.52 -0.83 0.14
CA TYR A 130 19.07 -0.93 -0.04
C TYR A 130 18.65 -0.57 -1.47
N SER A 131 19.19 0.51 -2.05
CA SER A 131 18.89 0.89 -3.44
C SER A 131 19.29 -0.17 -4.46
N LYS A 132 20.38 -0.92 -4.20
CA LYS A 132 20.84 -2.00 -5.09
C LYS A 132 20.00 -3.27 -4.94
N ASN A 133 19.62 -3.61 -3.70
CA ASN A 133 18.95 -4.88 -3.39
C ASN A 133 17.43 -4.80 -3.47
N GLN A 134 16.85 -3.62 -3.26
CA GLN A 134 15.41 -3.37 -3.23
C GLN A 134 14.99 -2.22 -4.17
N PRO A 135 15.46 -2.19 -5.44
CA PRO A 135 15.24 -1.04 -6.33
C PRO A 135 13.76 -0.80 -6.58
N MET A 136 12.98 -1.86 -6.81
CA MET A 136 11.55 -1.74 -7.09
C MET A 136 10.79 -1.11 -5.92
N MET A 137 11.07 -1.56 -4.69
CA MET A 137 10.42 -1.02 -3.50
C MET A 137 10.82 0.43 -3.28
N LEU A 138 12.11 0.76 -3.39
CA LEU A 138 12.57 2.14 -3.27
C LEU A 138 11.92 3.06 -4.31
N THR A 139 11.96 2.70 -5.59
CA THR A 139 11.35 3.49 -6.67
C THR A 139 9.86 3.68 -6.44
N HIS A 140 9.13 2.64 -6.05
CA HIS A 140 7.70 2.74 -5.75
C HIS A 140 7.40 3.75 -4.63
N HIS A 141 8.13 3.70 -3.51
CA HIS A 141 7.89 4.60 -2.38
C HIS A 141 8.29 6.04 -2.71
N LEU A 142 9.40 6.23 -3.43
CA LEU A 142 9.82 7.55 -3.92
C LEU A 142 8.81 8.15 -4.90
N LEU A 143 8.30 7.38 -5.86
CA LEU A 143 7.26 7.84 -6.78
C LEU A 143 5.99 8.22 -6.03
N ILE A 144 5.61 7.46 -5.01
CA ILE A 144 4.44 7.80 -4.21
C ILE A 144 4.67 9.10 -3.42
N MET A 145 5.79 9.22 -2.72
CA MET A 145 6.10 10.38 -1.88
C MET A 145 6.35 11.66 -2.69
N LEU A 146 7.04 11.56 -3.82
CA LEU A 146 7.52 12.72 -4.59
C LEU A 146 6.64 13.08 -5.79
N VAL A 147 5.75 12.17 -6.22
CA VAL A 147 4.86 12.39 -7.37
C VAL A 147 3.40 12.23 -6.98
N TYR A 148 3.00 11.09 -6.42
CA TYR A 148 1.59 10.82 -6.13
C TYR A 148 1.02 11.76 -5.07
N TYR A 149 1.62 11.83 -3.87
CA TYR A 149 1.12 12.71 -2.80
C TYR A 149 1.14 14.20 -3.16
N PRO A 150 2.23 14.73 -3.77
CA PRO A 150 2.23 16.10 -4.25
C PRO A 150 1.11 16.39 -5.26
N THR A 151 0.82 15.42 -6.13
CA THR A 151 -0.32 15.50 -7.05
C THR A 151 -1.64 15.57 -6.30
N LEU A 152 -1.85 14.77 -5.26
CA LEU A 152 -3.09 14.77 -4.49
C LEU A 152 -3.28 15.99 -3.59
N LEU A 153 -2.19 16.52 -3.02
CA LEU A 153 -2.22 17.64 -2.08
C LEU A 153 -2.29 19.00 -2.78
N TRP A 154 -1.51 19.20 -3.85
CA TRP A 154 -1.38 20.51 -4.49
C TRP A 154 -2.02 20.57 -5.88
N PHE A 155 -1.79 19.57 -6.74
CA PHE A 155 -2.25 19.66 -8.14
C PHE A 155 -3.71 19.22 -8.36
N ARG A 156 -4.24 18.37 -7.47
CA ARG A 156 -5.62 17.87 -7.52
C ARG A 156 -6.65 18.99 -7.40
N ASN A 157 -6.31 20.07 -6.68
CA ASN A 157 -7.18 21.23 -6.45
C ASN A 157 -8.61 20.84 -5.98
N GLY A 158 -8.69 19.83 -5.10
CA GLY A 158 -9.94 19.33 -4.52
C GLY A 158 -10.91 18.67 -5.52
N LYS A 159 -10.41 18.15 -6.64
CA LYS A 159 -11.21 17.44 -7.66
C LYS A 159 -10.97 15.94 -7.63
N CYS A 160 -11.87 15.20 -8.27
CA CYS A 160 -11.75 13.76 -8.53
C CYS A 160 -11.64 12.91 -7.25
N ASP A 161 -12.37 13.25 -6.18
CA ASP A 161 -12.33 12.50 -4.92
C ASP A 161 -12.81 11.05 -5.10
N PHE A 162 -13.76 10.80 -6.00
CA PHE A 162 -14.18 9.44 -6.38
C PHE A 162 -13.02 8.61 -6.95
N LEU A 163 -12.22 9.22 -7.83
CA LEU A 163 -11.06 8.58 -8.44
C LEU A 163 -9.98 8.26 -7.41
N VAL A 164 -9.70 9.19 -6.50
CA VAL A 164 -8.76 8.95 -5.39
C VAL A 164 -9.26 7.84 -4.49
N GLY A 165 -10.57 7.80 -4.19
CA GLY A 165 -11.20 6.70 -3.47
C GLY A 165 -11.01 5.35 -4.16
N CYS A 166 -11.14 5.29 -5.50
CA CYS A 166 -10.84 4.09 -6.27
C CYS A 166 -9.36 3.68 -6.14
N PHE A 167 -8.43 4.63 -6.16
CA PHE A 167 -7.01 4.32 -5.94
C PHE A 167 -6.73 3.82 -4.53
N PHE A 168 -7.51 4.18 -3.52
CA PHE A 168 -7.37 3.60 -2.18
C PHE A 168 -7.84 2.14 -2.12
N LEU A 169 -8.77 1.72 -2.97
CA LEU A 169 -9.22 0.31 -3.02
C LEU A 169 -8.08 -0.66 -3.37
N VAL A 170 -7.05 -0.20 -4.07
CA VAL A 170 -5.91 -1.01 -4.51
C VAL A 170 -5.11 -1.60 -3.34
N GLU A 171 -5.25 -1.02 -2.15
CA GLU A 171 -4.57 -1.43 -0.92
C GLU A 171 -5.13 -2.72 -0.30
N LEU A 172 -6.32 -3.19 -0.70
CA LEU A 172 -6.96 -4.41 -0.14
C LEU A 172 -6.04 -5.64 -0.10
N THR A 173 -5.15 -5.77 -1.07
CA THR A 173 -4.26 -6.93 -1.19
C THR A 173 -3.09 -6.90 -0.21
N VAL A 174 -2.67 -5.71 0.22
CA VAL A 174 -1.44 -5.50 0.99
C VAL A 174 -1.44 -6.23 2.33
N PRO A 175 -2.53 -6.29 3.13
CA PRO A 175 -2.57 -7.08 4.35
C PRO A 175 -2.22 -8.55 4.11
N PHE A 176 -2.73 -9.14 3.02
CA PHE A 176 -2.45 -10.54 2.68
C PHE A 176 -0.99 -10.74 2.27
N ILE A 177 -0.41 -9.79 1.53
CA ILE A 177 1.04 -9.77 1.21
C ILE A 177 1.86 -9.74 2.51
N GLN A 178 1.50 -8.88 3.46
CA GLN A 178 2.23 -8.75 4.72
C GLN A 178 2.12 -9.98 5.61
N ILE A 179 0.92 -10.56 5.74
CA ILE A 179 0.72 -11.82 6.46
C ILE A 179 1.59 -12.92 5.84
N ARG A 180 1.60 -13.04 4.51
CA ARG A 180 2.46 -14.00 3.81
C ARG A 180 3.93 -13.83 4.16
N HIS A 181 4.41 -12.58 4.15
CA HIS A 181 5.80 -12.28 4.48
C HIS A 181 6.13 -12.56 5.95
N ILE A 182 5.21 -12.29 6.90
CA ILE A 182 5.37 -12.65 8.31
C ILE A 182 5.49 -14.17 8.45
N MET A 183 4.58 -14.93 7.85
CA MET A 183 4.62 -16.39 7.88
C MET A 183 5.92 -16.95 7.27
N TYR A 184 6.37 -16.36 6.15
CA TYR A 184 7.66 -16.71 5.55
C TYR A 184 8.82 -16.42 6.50
N ARG A 185 8.85 -15.22 7.10
CA ARG A 185 9.89 -14.83 8.07
C ARG A 185 9.90 -15.78 9.26
N LEU A 186 8.75 -16.25 9.72
CA LEU A 186 8.59 -17.20 10.84
C LEU A 186 8.87 -18.67 10.47
N GLY A 187 9.12 -18.99 9.20
CA GLY A 187 9.34 -20.39 8.76
C GLY A 187 8.06 -21.24 8.73
N MET A 188 6.90 -20.59 8.63
CA MET A 188 5.56 -21.20 8.65
C MET A 188 5.04 -21.53 7.23
N THR A 189 5.94 -21.72 6.26
CA THR A 189 5.57 -21.94 4.86
C THR A 189 4.92 -23.29 4.61
N SER A 190 5.11 -24.28 5.47
CA SER A 190 4.49 -25.60 5.36
C SER A 190 3.04 -25.66 5.84
N LEU A 191 2.54 -24.61 6.50
CA LEU A 191 1.16 -24.61 7.01
C LEU A 191 0.15 -24.42 5.86
N PRO A 192 -1.01 -25.09 5.89
CA PRO A 192 -2.09 -24.86 4.93
C PRO A 192 -2.52 -23.39 4.86
N LEU A 193 -2.45 -22.68 6.00
CA LEU A 193 -2.74 -21.25 6.07
C LEU A 193 -1.84 -20.43 5.13
N TYR A 194 -0.58 -20.82 4.92
CA TYR A 194 0.32 -20.15 3.99
C TYR A 194 -0.15 -20.31 2.54
N LEU A 195 -0.69 -21.47 2.18
CA LEU A 195 -1.29 -21.72 0.87
C LEU A 195 -2.56 -20.87 0.68
N TRP A 196 -3.50 -20.96 1.62
CA TRP A 196 -4.77 -20.23 1.58
C TRP A 196 -4.58 -18.72 1.54
N ASN A 197 -3.67 -18.19 2.35
CA ASN A 197 -3.29 -16.78 2.28
C ASN A 197 -2.75 -16.41 0.88
N GLY A 198 -1.99 -17.29 0.25
CA GLY A 198 -1.52 -17.11 -1.14
C GLY A 198 -2.67 -17.02 -2.15
N VAL A 199 -3.68 -17.89 -2.02
CA VAL A 199 -4.88 -17.85 -2.86
C VAL A 199 -5.64 -16.53 -2.68
N VAL A 200 -5.91 -16.13 -1.43
CA VAL A 200 -6.60 -14.87 -1.12
C VAL A 200 -5.81 -13.67 -1.64
N MET A 201 -4.48 -13.69 -1.49
CA MET A 201 -3.59 -12.65 -2.02
C MET A 201 -3.69 -12.51 -3.55
N VAL A 202 -3.72 -13.62 -4.30
CA VAL A 202 -3.87 -13.59 -5.77
C VAL A 202 -5.24 -13.04 -6.18
N ILE A 203 -6.32 -13.52 -5.56
CA ILE A 203 -7.69 -13.09 -5.86
C ILE A 203 -7.84 -11.60 -5.56
N THR A 204 -7.42 -11.17 -4.37
CA THR A 204 -7.51 -9.76 -3.99
C THR A 204 -6.64 -8.88 -4.86
N PHE A 205 -5.45 -9.32 -5.29
CA PHE A 205 -4.61 -8.57 -6.24
C PHE A 205 -5.35 -8.31 -7.54
N PHE A 206 -5.95 -9.36 -8.11
CA PHE A 206 -6.69 -9.25 -9.35
C PHE A 206 -7.87 -8.28 -9.22
N LEU A 207 -8.71 -8.46 -8.19
CA LEU A 207 -9.91 -7.64 -7.99
C LEU A 207 -9.56 -6.19 -7.65
N SER A 208 -8.69 -5.97 -6.66
CA SER A 208 -8.45 -4.63 -6.13
C SER A 208 -7.50 -3.79 -6.97
N ARG A 209 -6.62 -4.40 -7.76
CA ARG A 209 -5.62 -3.68 -8.56
C ARG A 209 -5.92 -3.74 -10.04
N ILE A 210 -6.19 -4.91 -10.61
CA ILE A 210 -6.44 -5.01 -12.06
C ILE A 210 -7.85 -4.53 -12.37
N VAL A 211 -8.88 -5.14 -11.78
CA VAL A 211 -10.27 -4.82 -12.09
C VAL A 211 -10.61 -3.37 -11.73
N VAL A 212 -10.19 -2.87 -10.56
CA VAL A 212 -10.44 -1.47 -10.14
C VAL A 212 -9.86 -0.44 -11.13
N LEU A 213 -8.67 -0.67 -11.67
CA LEU A 213 -8.07 0.28 -12.63
C LEU A 213 -8.86 0.36 -13.95
N PHE A 214 -9.46 -0.74 -14.40
CA PHE A 214 -10.39 -0.73 -15.53
C PHE A 214 -11.77 -0.17 -15.15
N TYR A 215 -12.24 -0.45 -13.94
CA TYR A 215 -13.49 0.09 -13.41
C TYR A 215 -13.49 1.63 -13.39
N ILE A 216 -12.35 2.26 -13.10
CA ILE A 216 -12.21 3.73 -13.17
C ILE A 216 -12.61 4.27 -14.56
N TYR A 217 -12.11 3.66 -15.63
CA TYR A 217 -12.45 4.05 -17.01
C TYR A 217 -13.93 3.80 -17.30
N TYR A 218 -14.45 2.66 -16.85
CA TYR A 218 -15.87 2.33 -17.00
C TYR A 218 -16.78 3.33 -16.27
N ALA A 219 -16.50 3.62 -14.99
CA ALA A 219 -17.27 4.58 -14.20
C ALA A 219 -17.25 5.98 -14.83
N TYR A 220 -16.10 6.42 -15.34
CA TYR A 220 -16.01 7.68 -16.06
C TYR A 220 -16.80 7.67 -17.38
N ALA A 221 -16.80 6.55 -18.11
CA ALA A 221 -17.59 6.38 -19.32
C ALA A 221 -19.09 6.54 -19.05
N GLN A 222 -19.58 5.90 -17.97
CA GLN A 222 -20.97 6.03 -17.53
C GLN A 222 -21.31 7.46 -17.12
N TYR A 223 -20.44 8.11 -16.33
CA TYR A 223 -20.60 9.52 -15.95
C TYR A 223 -20.70 10.47 -17.15
N ARG A 224 -19.96 10.18 -18.23
CA ARG A 224 -20.00 10.99 -19.47
C ARG A 224 -21.05 10.53 -20.49
N GLY A 225 -21.74 9.42 -20.26
CA GLY A 225 -22.69 8.84 -21.21
C GLY A 225 -22.06 8.40 -22.53
N VAL A 226 -20.80 7.95 -22.53
CA VAL A 226 -20.07 7.55 -23.74
C VAL A 226 -19.58 6.10 -23.66
N PRO A 227 -19.29 5.44 -24.80
CA PRO A 227 -18.61 4.15 -24.80
C PRO A 227 -17.20 4.25 -24.18
N VAL A 228 -16.77 3.20 -23.46
CA VAL A 228 -15.47 3.17 -22.73
C VAL A 228 -14.28 3.51 -23.64
N ILE A 229 -14.28 3.03 -24.89
CA ILE A 229 -13.19 3.30 -25.83
C ILE A 229 -13.00 4.81 -26.12
N ARG A 230 -14.08 5.61 -26.05
CA ARG A 230 -14.00 7.06 -26.26
C ARG A 230 -13.37 7.78 -25.07
N VAL A 231 -13.33 7.17 -23.88
CA VAL A 231 -12.72 7.78 -22.69
C VAL A 231 -11.23 8.05 -22.90
N PHE A 232 -10.53 7.19 -23.65
CA PHE A 232 -9.11 7.40 -23.98
C PHE A 232 -8.87 8.70 -24.75
N GLY A 233 -9.80 9.13 -25.60
CA GLY A 233 -9.72 10.41 -26.32
C GLY A 233 -10.22 11.62 -25.52
N LEU A 234 -10.99 11.40 -24.45
CA LEU A 234 -11.55 12.46 -23.61
C LEU A 234 -10.62 12.85 -22.45
N LEU A 235 -9.87 11.90 -21.91
CA LEU A 235 -8.93 12.15 -20.82
C LEU A 235 -7.65 12.81 -21.36
N PRO A 236 -7.04 13.73 -20.58
CA PRO A 236 -5.73 14.26 -20.93
C PRO A 236 -4.71 13.14 -21.11
N LEU A 237 -3.84 13.27 -22.12
CA LEU A 237 -2.83 12.25 -22.44
C LEU A 237 -1.98 11.84 -21.22
N ARG A 238 -1.65 12.80 -20.35
CA ARG A 238 -0.89 12.55 -19.11
C ARG A 238 -1.60 11.58 -18.17
N CYS A 239 -2.93 11.63 -18.07
CA CYS A 239 -3.72 10.71 -17.26
C CYS A 239 -3.68 9.29 -17.84
N ASN A 240 -3.81 9.15 -19.17
CA ASN A 240 -3.73 7.86 -19.84
C ASN A 240 -2.33 7.23 -19.70
N ILE A 241 -1.26 8.02 -19.85
CA ILE A 241 0.12 7.56 -19.64
C ILE A 241 0.30 7.08 -18.19
N GLY A 242 -0.18 7.86 -17.21
CA GLY A 242 -0.13 7.48 -15.80
C GLY A 242 -0.87 6.18 -15.51
N MET A 243 -2.10 6.03 -16.02
CA MET A 243 -2.89 4.80 -15.86
C MET A 243 -2.23 3.61 -16.55
N LEU A 244 -1.69 3.78 -17.76
CA LEU A 244 -0.97 2.72 -18.47
C LEU A 244 0.26 2.27 -17.69
N ALA A 245 1.04 3.21 -17.14
CA ALA A 245 2.20 2.90 -16.30
C ALA A 245 1.79 2.12 -15.04
N LEU A 246 0.71 2.53 -14.37
CA LEU A 246 0.17 1.83 -13.21
C LEU A 246 -0.29 0.41 -13.57
N ILE A 247 -1.12 0.24 -14.61
CA ILE A 247 -1.60 -1.07 -15.05
C ILE A 247 -0.43 -1.98 -15.43
N SER A 248 0.54 -1.46 -16.18
CA SER A 248 1.74 -2.23 -16.59
C SER A 248 2.52 -2.76 -15.38
N MET A 249 2.73 -1.90 -14.37
CA MET A 249 3.36 -2.30 -13.12
C MET A 249 2.55 -3.37 -12.37
N GLN A 250 1.22 -3.20 -12.26
CA GLN A 250 0.37 -4.18 -11.58
C GLN A 250 0.37 -5.54 -12.32
N LEU A 251 0.31 -5.54 -13.66
CA LEU A 251 0.37 -6.78 -14.45
C LEU A 251 1.71 -7.50 -14.30
N TYR A 252 2.81 -6.76 -14.26
CA TYR A 252 4.14 -7.32 -13.99
C TYR A 252 4.18 -8.02 -12.62
N TRP A 253 3.70 -7.36 -11.56
CA TRP A 253 3.65 -7.95 -10.22
C TRP A 253 2.69 -9.14 -10.13
N PHE A 254 1.55 -9.06 -10.81
CA PHE A 254 0.60 -10.17 -10.87
C PHE A 254 1.23 -11.39 -11.53
N GLY A 255 1.96 -11.21 -12.64
CA GLY A 255 2.70 -12.27 -13.31
C GLY A 255 3.76 -12.91 -12.41
N LEU A 256 4.53 -12.10 -11.67
CA LEU A 256 5.49 -12.61 -10.69
C LEU A 256 4.80 -13.38 -9.55
N MET A 257 3.65 -12.89 -9.09
CA MET A 257 2.87 -13.53 -8.04
C MET A 257 2.34 -14.89 -8.48
N LEU A 258 1.75 -14.97 -9.68
CA LEU A 258 1.28 -16.22 -10.28
C LEU A 258 2.43 -17.22 -10.48
N LYS A 259 3.58 -16.75 -10.99
CA LYS A 259 4.77 -17.61 -11.18
C LYS A 259 5.26 -18.21 -9.86
N LYS A 260 5.34 -17.38 -8.80
CA LYS A 260 5.75 -17.85 -7.46
C LYS A 260 4.72 -18.81 -6.86
N PHE A 261 3.44 -18.52 -7.01
CA PHE A 261 2.35 -19.36 -6.51
C PHE A 261 2.32 -20.73 -7.22
N ALA A 262 2.39 -20.75 -8.56
CA ALA A 262 2.44 -21.97 -9.36
C ALA A 262 3.66 -22.83 -9.00
N LYS A 263 4.84 -22.21 -8.82
CA LYS A 263 6.05 -22.92 -8.38
C LYS A 263 5.86 -23.59 -7.02
N TYR A 264 5.22 -22.90 -6.07
CA TYR A 264 4.95 -23.42 -4.72
C TYR A 264 3.95 -24.60 -4.74
N VAL A 265 2.86 -24.48 -5.51
CA VAL A 265 1.87 -25.56 -5.64
C VAL A 265 2.49 -26.79 -6.31
N TYR A 266 3.26 -26.59 -7.38
CA TYR A 266 3.92 -27.69 -8.09
C TYR A 266 4.98 -28.40 -7.23
N SER A 267 5.73 -27.68 -6.39
CA SER A 267 6.73 -28.30 -5.51
C SER A 267 6.08 -29.12 -4.39
N ASN A 268 4.96 -28.68 -3.84
CA ASN A 268 4.26 -29.42 -2.78
C ASN A 268 3.47 -30.60 -3.32
N GLY A 269 2.88 -30.51 -4.52
CA GLY A 269 2.20 -31.62 -5.17
C GLY A 269 3.12 -32.75 -5.66
N LYS A 270 4.45 -32.60 -5.54
CA LYS A 270 5.44 -33.67 -5.76
C LYS A 270 5.87 -34.38 -4.47
N GLN A 271 5.46 -33.87 -3.31
CA GLN A 271 5.78 -34.44 -2.00
C GLN A 271 4.64 -35.29 -1.43
N GLU A 272 3.49 -35.31 -2.12
CA GLU A 272 2.37 -36.24 -1.93
C GLU A 272 2.43 -37.33 -3.00
#